data_AF-A0A4U7EXQ0-F1
#
_entry.id   AF-A0A4U7EXQ0-F1
#
_cell.length_a   1.000
_cell.length_b   1.000
_cell.length_c   1.000
_cell.angle_alpha   90.00
_cell.angle_beta   90.00
_cell.angle_gamma   90.00
#
_symmetry.space_group_name_H-M   'P 1'
#
loop_
_entity.id
_entity.type
_entity.pdbx_description
1 polymer ?
#
loop_
_entity_poly.entity_id
_entity_poly.type
_entity_poly.pdbx_seq_one_letter_code
_entity_poly.pdbx_strand_id
1 'polypeptide(L)'
;MRALPIAVVAVLLLVAPVAGVTAPGAVSPSPDAVSPSPDAVSPSPDPVPSADSIASTDSHPSAGQESAGSPTPSSESPSTTAGQTTPQIDAANLTLRTLSTPPGAETRVSTYSRGPDLGSSLGFATADTDAAVETAAVVDRIERADRGVERQQQILAEINRVERAEVALNSRQTDAFRAHAAGEITDRQLVDELVRVAATAREYDERLDAIDELAEATDDFSSPGRLDELQVALQVYEGPVRDHALALARGQTGSNAIYVESSRGAVVLATIVDGEYVREVFRTDRWDRGGGDISNDVAIEATEAAYPETAALREPDAFGAGAVHRITIPHEFGTLRTFVSGGTEQVFVEHQRIDLSSFPDSDPVSEAGDGFNVTVERTYPGGPVTVTVLDEETGEPVPDVTVTKSVGDGDSQAIGATNDAGVVRTLSPAETYRITVVDEPRVVVVGDIEPLPVPRPVFSV
;
A
#
# COMPACT_ATOMS: atom_id res chain seq x y z
N MET A 1 34.57 -13.60 35.44
CA MET A 1 33.96 -12.30 35.81
C MET A 1 33.65 -11.50 34.57
N ARG A 2 32.38 -11.49 34.16
CA ARG A 2 31.67 -10.41 33.45
C ARG A 2 30.20 -10.80 33.52
N ALA A 3 29.35 -9.89 34.00
CA ALA A 3 27.95 -10.17 34.28
C ALA A 3 27.07 -9.63 33.15
N LEU A 4 26.03 -10.37 32.77
CA LEU A 4 24.86 -9.82 32.09
C LEU A 4 23.74 -9.68 33.14
N PRO A 5 23.04 -8.54 33.21
CA PRO A 5 21.91 -8.37 34.10
C PRO A 5 20.65 -9.02 33.52
N ILE A 6 19.95 -9.79 34.35
CA ILE A 6 18.61 -10.31 34.06
C ILE A 6 17.60 -9.17 34.30
N ALA A 7 16.89 -8.75 33.26
CA ALA A 7 15.74 -7.86 33.40
C ALA A 7 14.50 -8.70 33.76
N VAL A 8 13.98 -8.52 34.98
CA VAL A 8 12.78 -9.22 35.46
C VAL A 8 11.54 -8.45 35.00
N VAL A 9 10.75 -9.03 34.10
CA VAL A 9 9.41 -8.53 33.76
C VAL A 9 8.43 -8.94 34.85
N ALA A 10 7.85 -7.97 35.54
CA ALA A 10 6.84 -8.20 36.57
C ALA A 10 5.44 -8.29 35.94
N VAL A 11 4.95 -9.51 35.72
CA VAL A 11 3.56 -9.76 35.29
C VAL A 11 2.62 -9.51 36.46
N LEU A 12 1.77 -8.48 36.35
CA LEU A 12 0.82 -8.10 37.40
C LEU A 12 -0.53 -8.79 37.15
N LEU A 13 -0.66 -9.99 37.68
CA LEU A 13 -1.87 -10.83 37.61
C LEU A 13 -3.06 -10.16 38.30
N LEU A 14 -4.01 -9.63 37.51
CA LEU A 14 -5.25 -9.06 38.01
C LEU A 14 -6.40 -10.07 37.83
N VAL A 15 -6.63 -10.87 38.88
CA VAL A 15 -7.66 -11.92 38.90
C VAL A 15 -9.05 -11.30 39.12
N ALA A 16 -9.90 -11.34 38.10
CA ALA A 16 -11.33 -11.05 38.21
C ALA A 16 -12.16 -12.35 38.18
N PRO A 17 -13.19 -12.52 39.04
CA PRO A 17 -13.99 -13.75 39.07
C PRO A 17 -15.00 -13.78 37.92
N VAL A 18 -14.88 -14.77 37.03
CA VAL A 18 -15.86 -15.03 35.97
C VAL A 18 -17.12 -15.65 36.58
N ALA A 19 -18.23 -14.91 36.57
CA ALA A 19 -19.54 -15.44 36.88
C ALA A 19 -20.12 -16.16 35.64
N GLY A 20 -20.35 -17.47 35.75
CA GLY A 20 -20.84 -18.27 34.62
C GLY A 20 -22.31 -18.00 34.28
N VAL A 21 -22.61 -17.91 32.98
CA VAL A 21 -23.97 -17.97 32.43
C VAL A 21 -24.04 -19.13 31.43
N THR A 22 -25.04 -19.98 31.60
CA THR A 22 -25.25 -21.21 30.83
C THR A 22 -26.00 -20.98 29.53
N ALA A 23 -25.55 -21.59 28.43
CA ALA A 23 -26.29 -21.66 27.17
C ALA A 23 -27.10 -22.98 27.04
N PRO A 24 -28.29 -22.91 26.42
CA PRO A 24 -28.84 -23.97 25.56
C PRO A 24 -28.73 -23.53 24.07
N GLY A 25 -28.63 -24.38 23.05
CA GLY A 25 -28.72 -25.84 22.97
C GLY A 25 -29.62 -26.25 21.80
N ALA A 26 -29.19 -27.23 20.97
CA ALA A 26 -29.92 -27.84 19.82
C ALA A 26 -30.04 -26.95 18.54
N VAL A 27 -30.06 -27.44 17.29
CA VAL A 27 -29.91 -28.79 16.67
C VAL A 27 -29.57 -28.66 15.18
N SER A 28 -28.85 -29.64 14.60
CA SER A 28 -28.77 -29.86 13.14
C SER A 28 -29.96 -30.68 12.62
N PRO A 29 -30.23 -30.67 11.30
CA PRO A 29 -29.92 -31.89 10.52
C PRO A 29 -29.42 -31.64 9.08
N SER A 30 -28.59 -32.57 8.58
CA SER A 30 -28.32 -32.77 7.14
C SER A 30 -29.45 -33.54 6.45
N PRO A 31 -29.49 -33.61 5.10
CA PRO A 31 -29.05 -34.85 4.47
C PRO A 31 -28.36 -34.73 3.07
N ASP A 32 -27.67 -35.81 2.69
CA ASP A 32 -27.34 -36.37 1.36
C ASP A 32 -26.89 -35.43 0.20
N ALA A 33 -25.70 -35.52 -0.41
CA ALA A 33 -24.86 -36.64 -0.89
C ALA A 33 -25.28 -37.28 -2.25
N VAL A 34 -24.70 -36.78 -3.36
CA VAL A 34 -24.44 -37.55 -4.61
C VAL A 34 -23.17 -37.02 -5.30
N SER A 35 -22.22 -37.92 -5.58
CA SER A 35 -21.24 -37.78 -6.68
C SER A 35 -21.52 -38.86 -7.72
N PRO A 36 -21.12 -38.68 -8.99
CA PRO A 36 -19.97 -39.47 -9.44
C PRO A 36 -19.05 -38.81 -10.48
N SER A 37 -17.77 -39.16 -10.41
CA SER A 37 -16.79 -39.18 -11.51
C SER A 37 -16.61 -40.66 -11.96
N PRO A 38 -15.75 -41.03 -12.94
CA PRO A 38 -14.89 -40.22 -13.82
C PRO A 38 -14.99 -40.61 -15.32
N ASP A 39 -14.20 -39.94 -16.17
CA ASP A 39 -13.40 -40.65 -17.19
C ASP A 39 -12.21 -39.78 -17.66
N ALA A 40 -11.13 -40.41 -18.09
CA ALA A 40 -9.85 -39.77 -18.42
C ALA A 40 -9.52 -39.86 -19.92
N VAL A 41 -8.57 -39.04 -20.41
CA VAL A 41 -7.49 -39.41 -21.36
C VAL A 41 -6.64 -38.19 -21.77
N SER A 42 -5.34 -38.42 -21.96
CA SER A 42 -4.30 -37.57 -22.56
C SER A 42 -3.14 -38.51 -22.97
N PRO A 43 -2.07 -38.09 -23.69
CA PRO A 43 -1.85 -36.96 -24.62
C PRO A 43 -1.25 -37.45 -25.97
N SER A 44 -0.70 -36.57 -26.84
CA SER A 44 0.50 -36.77 -27.74
C SER A 44 0.58 -35.74 -28.91
N PRO A 45 1.74 -35.50 -29.57
CA PRO A 45 2.22 -34.12 -29.83
C PRO A 45 2.64 -33.75 -31.29
N ASP A 46 3.25 -32.55 -31.43
CA ASP A 46 4.14 -32.04 -32.52
C ASP A 46 3.51 -31.69 -33.90
N PRO A 47 4.18 -30.90 -34.80
CA PRO A 47 5.50 -30.24 -34.70
C PRO A 47 5.55 -28.72 -35.08
N VAL A 48 6.73 -28.11 -34.88
CA VAL A 48 7.18 -26.82 -35.48
C VAL A 48 7.53 -26.92 -36.98
N PRO A 49 7.59 -25.77 -37.68
CA PRO A 49 8.63 -25.57 -38.71
C PRO A 49 9.35 -24.22 -38.63
N SER A 50 10.64 -24.20 -39.02
CA SER A 50 11.54 -23.04 -39.04
C SER A 50 11.69 -22.41 -40.43
N ALA A 51 11.88 -21.09 -40.49
CA ALA A 51 12.59 -20.29 -41.52
C ALA A 51 12.73 -18.84 -41.00
N ASP A 52 13.69 -17.98 -41.37
CA ASP A 52 14.75 -18.09 -42.39
C ASP A 52 16.00 -17.23 -41.99
N SER A 53 17.05 -17.26 -42.82
CA SER A 53 18.42 -16.78 -42.52
C SER A 53 18.83 -15.48 -43.23
N ILE A 54 19.57 -14.59 -42.57
CA ILE A 54 20.61 -13.71 -43.15
C ILE A 54 21.45 -13.08 -42.01
N ALA A 55 22.75 -12.78 -42.10
CA ALA A 55 23.98 -13.41 -42.61
C ALA A 55 25.12 -12.37 -42.50
N SER A 56 26.25 -12.73 -41.87
CA SER A 56 27.60 -12.12 -42.06
C SER A 56 27.84 -10.69 -41.47
N THR A 57 29.06 -10.21 -41.15
CA THR A 57 30.45 -10.61 -41.54
C THR A 57 31.51 -10.47 -40.43
N ASP A 58 32.61 -11.21 -40.62
CA ASP A 58 33.94 -11.25 -39.97
C ASP A 58 34.65 -9.95 -39.50
N SER A 59 35.24 -10.05 -38.30
CA SER A 59 36.69 -9.98 -37.96
C SER A 59 37.65 -8.82 -38.33
N HIS A 60 38.31 -8.32 -37.27
CA HIS A 60 39.67 -7.75 -37.11
C HIS A 60 40.76 -8.19 -38.14
N PRO A 61 41.88 -7.43 -38.37
CA PRO A 61 42.81 -6.97 -37.30
C PRO A 61 43.70 -5.72 -37.55
N SER A 62 44.49 -5.32 -36.53
CA SER A 62 45.99 -5.29 -36.55
C SER A 62 46.58 -4.32 -35.50
N ALA A 63 47.85 -4.53 -35.12
CA ALA A 63 48.55 -3.84 -34.03
C ALA A 63 49.79 -3.04 -34.50
N GLY A 64 50.32 -2.17 -33.64
CA GLY A 64 51.61 -1.49 -33.83
C GLY A 64 52.10 -0.75 -32.57
N GLN A 65 53.22 -1.19 -32.00
CA GLN A 65 53.95 -0.53 -30.89
C GLN A 65 54.95 0.51 -31.48
N GLU A 66 55.24 1.65 -30.85
CA GLU A 66 56.48 1.97 -30.07
C GLU A 66 56.61 3.53 -29.99
N SER A 67 57.26 4.21 -29.01
CA SER A 67 57.78 3.81 -27.68
C SER A 67 58.09 5.03 -26.77
N ALA A 68 58.45 4.73 -25.52
CA ALA A 68 59.29 5.46 -24.54
C ALA A 68 59.21 7.01 -24.37
N GLY A 69 58.74 7.43 -23.19
CA GLY A 69 58.99 8.76 -22.60
C GLY A 69 58.57 8.84 -21.12
N SER A 70 59.49 9.16 -20.22
CA SER A 70 59.29 9.37 -18.76
C SER A 70 60.38 10.37 -18.29
N PRO A 71 60.24 11.12 -17.16
CA PRO A 71 59.55 10.68 -15.93
C PRO A 71 58.88 11.75 -15.00
N THR A 72 58.08 11.27 -14.03
CA THR A 72 57.82 11.86 -12.68
C THR A 72 56.93 13.14 -12.55
N PRO A 73 56.42 13.52 -11.34
CA PRO A 73 54.98 13.50 -11.10
C PRO A 73 54.38 14.86 -10.69
N SER A 74 53.05 15.00 -10.68
CA SER A 74 52.35 16.04 -9.92
C SER A 74 50.88 15.72 -9.64
N SER A 75 50.55 15.83 -8.35
CA SER A 75 49.28 16.30 -7.76
C SER A 75 47.94 15.85 -8.35
N GLU A 76 47.26 15.00 -7.56
CA GLU A 76 45.80 14.93 -7.57
C GLU A 76 45.19 16.31 -7.27
N SER A 77 44.19 16.69 -8.07
CA SER A 77 43.16 17.67 -7.72
C SER A 77 41.86 17.12 -8.31
N PRO A 78 40.85 16.76 -7.51
CA PRO A 78 39.59 16.29 -8.04
C PRO A 78 38.87 17.48 -8.69
N SER A 79 38.71 17.43 -10.02
CA SER A 79 37.82 18.33 -10.74
C SER A 79 36.40 18.14 -10.20
N THR A 80 35.87 19.16 -9.53
CA THR A 80 34.46 19.22 -9.16
C THR A 80 33.63 19.33 -10.43
N THR A 81 33.20 18.19 -10.98
CA THR A 81 32.10 18.17 -11.95
C THR A 81 30.87 18.71 -11.24
N ALA A 82 30.43 19.91 -11.62
CA ALA A 82 29.18 20.46 -11.14
C ALA A 82 28.05 19.49 -11.49
N GLY A 83 27.36 18.98 -10.47
CA GLY A 83 26.24 18.07 -10.67
C GLY A 83 25.16 18.77 -11.49
N GLN A 84 24.88 18.24 -12.67
CA GLN A 84 23.65 18.57 -13.38
C GLN A 84 22.51 17.84 -12.65
N THR A 85 21.88 18.53 -11.71
CA THR A 85 20.58 18.12 -11.17
C THR A 85 19.53 18.31 -12.27
N THR A 86 19.39 17.29 -13.12
CA THR A 86 18.24 17.17 -14.02
C THR A 86 16.98 17.08 -13.15
N PRO A 87 15.88 17.79 -13.47
CA PRO A 87 14.63 17.61 -12.74
C PRO A 87 14.18 16.15 -12.83
N GLN A 88 14.02 15.49 -11.69
CA GLN A 88 13.73 14.05 -11.56
C GLN A 88 12.24 13.70 -11.71
N ILE A 89 11.47 14.62 -12.28
CA ILE A 89 10.06 14.52 -12.62
C ILE A 89 9.95 14.94 -14.09
N ASP A 90 9.08 14.28 -14.84
CA ASP A 90 8.70 14.81 -16.15
C ASP A 90 8.10 16.21 -15.95
N ALA A 91 8.81 17.25 -16.41
CA ALA A 91 8.35 18.63 -16.26
C ALA A 91 7.04 18.93 -17.03
N ALA A 92 6.58 18.01 -17.89
CA ALA A 92 5.25 18.05 -18.50
C ALA A 92 4.17 17.27 -17.71
N ASN A 93 4.56 16.45 -16.71
CA ASN A 93 3.68 15.69 -15.83
C ASN A 93 4.20 15.77 -14.38
N LEU A 94 3.84 16.85 -13.68
CA LEU A 94 4.35 17.25 -12.34
C LEU A 94 3.96 16.32 -11.17
N THR A 95 3.82 15.01 -11.39
CA THR A 95 3.38 14.04 -10.38
C THR A 95 4.00 12.66 -10.61
N LEU A 96 4.36 11.96 -9.54
CA LEU A 96 4.75 10.55 -9.61
C LEU A 96 3.56 9.71 -10.10
N ARG A 97 3.84 8.72 -10.96
CA ARG A 97 2.81 7.80 -11.47
C ARG A 97 2.19 7.00 -10.34
N THR A 98 0.90 6.69 -10.47
CA THR A 98 0.12 6.10 -9.40
C THR A 98 -0.98 5.16 -9.92
N LEU A 99 -1.04 3.96 -9.34
CA LEU A 99 -2.07 2.96 -9.61
C LEU A 99 -3.47 3.54 -9.34
N SER A 100 -4.49 3.09 -10.05
CA SER A 100 -5.83 3.67 -9.95
C SER A 100 -6.87 2.66 -10.40
N THR A 101 -8.16 2.94 -10.18
CA THR A 101 -9.29 2.15 -10.68
C THR A 101 -9.19 1.88 -12.20
N PRO A 102 -9.77 0.78 -12.74
CA PRO A 102 -9.68 0.49 -14.16
C PRO A 102 -10.20 1.65 -15.04
N PRO A 103 -9.54 2.01 -16.17
CA PRO A 103 -10.02 3.06 -17.06
C PRO A 103 -11.45 2.80 -17.52
N GLY A 104 -12.32 3.81 -17.40
CA GLY A 104 -13.74 3.69 -17.78
C GLY A 104 -14.61 2.84 -16.85
N ALA A 105 -14.10 2.36 -15.71
CA ALA A 105 -14.94 1.77 -14.68
C ALA A 105 -15.85 2.82 -14.04
N GLU A 106 -17.08 2.43 -13.70
CA GLU A 106 -17.91 3.19 -12.77
C GLU A 106 -17.23 3.21 -11.40
N THR A 107 -16.98 4.42 -10.87
CA THR A 107 -16.37 4.63 -9.56
C THR A 107 -17.32 5.38 -8.64
N ARG A 108 -17.26 5.04 -7.35
CA ARG A 108 -17.80 5.87 -6.27
C ARG A 108 -16.62 6.53 -5.58
N VAL A 109 -16.62 7.86 -5.50
CA VAL A 109 -15.54 8.67 -4.93
C VAL A 109 -16.09 9.59 -3.84
N SER A 110 -15.33 9.76 -2.76
CA SER A 110 -15.64 10.69 -1.68
C SER A 110 -14.40 11.05 -0.86
N THR A 111 -14.56 12.01 0.05
CA THR A 111 -13.61 12.26 1.12
C THR A 111 -14.40 12.50 2.40
N TYR A 112 -14.02 11.86 3.50
CA TYR A 112 -14.71 12.00 4.77
C TYR A 112 -13.72 12.19 5.93
N SER A 113 -14.16 12.90 6.98
CA SER A 113 -13.39 13.00 8.22
C SER A 113 -13.62 11.76 9.09
N ARG A 114 -12.52 11.08 9.42
CA ARG A 114 -12.48 9.95 10.37
C ARG A 114 -11.82 10.42 11.66
N GLY A 115 -12.39 10.03 12.80
CA GLY A 115 -11.85 10.31 14.13
C GLY A 115 -12.07 9.14 15.07
N PRO A 116 -11.92 9.34 16.39
CA PRO A 116 -12.13 8.31 17.40
C PRO A 116 -13.54 7.72 17.34
N ASP A 117 -13.64 6.39 17.34
CA ASP A 117 -14.91 5.66 17.37
C ASP A 117 -14.82 4.53 18.41
N LEU A 118 -15.54 4.69 19.53
CA LEU A 118 -15.53 3.72 20.62
C LEU A 118 -16.10 2.35 20.22
N GLY A 119 -17.03 2.31 19.27
CA GLY A 119 -17.65 1.07 18.80
C GLY A 119 -16.66 0.26 17.96
N SER A 120 -16.07 0.89 16.95
CA SER A 120 -15.05 0.24 16.11
C SER A 120 -13.78 -0.06 16.92
N SER A 121 -13.32 0.86 17.79
CA SER A 121 -12.16 0.63 18.67
C SER A 121 -12.35 -0.58 19.59
N LEU A 122 -13.52 -0.76 20.22
CA LEU A 122 -13.79 -1.92 21.06
C LEU A 122 -13.85 -3.20 20.21
N GLY A 123 -14.49 -3.14 19.03
CA GLY A 123 -14.54 -4.27 18.09
C GLY A 123 -13.17 -4.75 17.62
N PHE A 124 -12.25 -3.82 17.33
CA PHE A 124 -10.86 -4.15 17.02
C PHE A 124 -10.16 -4.79 18.23
N ALA A 125 -10.24 -4.18 19.43
CA ALA A 125 -9.61 -4.72 20.64
C ALA A 125 -10.13 -6.12 21.03
N THR A 126 -11.41 -6.43 20.79
CA THR A 126 -11.94 -7.79 20.96
C THR A 126 -11.38 -8.76 19.92
N ALA A 127 -11.29 -8.34 18.65
CA ALA A 127 -10.70 -9.17 17.59
C ALA A 127 -9.22 -9.46 17.86
N ASP A 128 -8.42 -8.45 18.24
CA ASP A 128 -7.01 -8.60 18.64
C ASP A 128 -6.84 -9.62 19.80
N THR A 129 -7.80 -9.62 20.74
CA THR A 129 -7.77 -10.53 21.91
C THR A 129 -8.16 -11.96 21.52
N ASP A 130 -9.23 -12.12 20.74
CA ASP A 130 -9.68 -13.43 20.25
C ASP A 130 -8.61 -14.08 19.35
N ALA A 131 -7.97 -13.28 18.49
CA ALA A 131 -6.83 -13.64 17.64
C ALA A 131 -5.64 -14.19 18.46
N ALA A 132 -5.18 -13.43 19.46
CA ALA A 132 -4.09 -13.83 20.33
C ALA A 132 -4.40 -15.14 21.11
N VAL A 133 -5.65 -15.32 21.53
CA VAL A 133 -6.10 -16.55 22.20
C VAL A 133 -6.15 -17.73 21.22
N GLU A 134 -6.62 -17.54 19.98
CA GLU A 134 -6.63 -18.60 18.96
C GLU A 134 -5.20 -19.03 18.59
N THR A 135 -4.30 -18.09 18.32
CA THR A 135 -2.89 -18.37 18.01
C THR A 135 -2.18 -19.07 19.19
N ALA A 136 -2.40 -18.62 20.43
CA ALA A 136 -1.86 -19.31 21.61
C ALA A 136 -2.39 -20.74 21.75
N ALA A 137 -3.69 -20.97 21.51
CA ALA A 137 -4.30 -22.31 21.56
C ALA A 137 -3.87 -23.23 20.40
N VAL A 138 -3.43 -22.65 19.27
CA VAL A 138 -2.81 -23.37 18.15
C VAL A 138 -1.40 -23.83 18.51
N VAL A 139 -0.54 -22.93 18.98
CA VAL A 139 0.82 -23.22 19.44
C VAL A 139 0.80 -24.31 20.52
N ASP A 140 0.02 -24.08 21.58
CA ASP A 140 -0.15 -24.98 22.74
C ASP A 140 -0.77 -26.35 22.38
N ARG A 141 -1.42 -26.47 21.21
CA ARG A 141 -1.87 -27.76 20.65
C ARG A 141 -0.72 -28.48 19.94
N ILE A 142 0.06 -27.78 19.11
CA ILE A 142 1.20 -28.34 18.36
C ILE A 142 2.33 -28.73 19.33
N GLU A 143 2.60 -27.93 20.36
CA GLU A 143 3.63 -28.21 21.37
C GLU A 143 3.35 -29.45 22.22
N ARG A 144 2.07 -29.80 22.43
CA ARG A 144 1.66 -31.00 23.16
C ARG A 144 1.59 -32.27 22.31
N ALA A 145 1.53 -32.14 20.98
CA ALA A 145 1.61 -33.29 20.09
C ALA A 145 2.99 -33.97 20.21
N ASP A 146 3.01 -35.30 20.10
CA ASP A 146 4.25 -36.07 20.23
C ASP A 146 5.27 -35.62 19.16
N ARG A 147 6.54 -35.49 19.59
CA ARG A 147 7.64 -35.07 18.70
C ARG A 147 7.85 -36.12 17.61
N GLY A 148 7.43 -35.80 16.40
CA GLY A 148 7.40 -36.69 15.25
C GLY A 148 6.18 -36.43 14.36
N VAL A 149 5.68 -37.47 13.72
CA VAL A 149 4.64 -37.39 12.66
C VAL A 149 3.36 -36.67 13.11
N GLU A 150 2.93 -36.79 14.37
CA GLU A 150 1.73 -36.11 14.86
C GLU A 150 1.90 -34.58 14.83
N ARG A 151 3.03 -34.07 15.34
CA ARG A 151 3.37 -32.64 15.30
C ARG A 151 3.44 -32.10 13.88
N GLN A 152 4.11 -32.83 12.98
CA GLN A 152 4.20 -32.49 11.56
C GLN A 152 2.81 -32.40 10.91
N GLN A 153 1.89 -33.32 11.24
CA GLN A 153 0.50 -33.28 10.77
C GLN A 153 -0.27 -32.08 11.32
N GLN A 154 -0.08 -31.71 12.60
CA GLN A 154 -0.75 -30.54 13.19
C GLN A 154 -0.27 -29.22 12.54
N ILE A 155 1.03 -29.09 12.28
CA ILE A 155 1.62 -27.95 11.56
C ILE A 155 1.00 -27.82 10.15
N LEU A 156 1.06 -28.89 9.35
CA LEU A 156 0.51 -28.90 7.99
C LEU A 156 -1.02 -28.65 7.97
N ALA A 157 -1.76 -29.13 8.98
CA ALA A 157 -3.19 -28.90 9.11
C ALA A 157 -3.55 -27.43 9.41
N GLU A 158 -2.72 -26.72 10.17
CA GLU A 158 -2.93 -25.29 10.47
C GLU A 158 -2.51 -24.40 9.29
N ILE A 159 -1.41 -24.71 8.58
CA ILE A 159 -1.07 -24.03 7.31
C ILE A 159 -2.25 -24.14 6.33
N ASN A 160 -2.81 -25.35 6.14
CA ASN A 160 -4.01 -25.59 5.33
C ASN A 160 -5.27 -24.90 5.87
N ARG A 161 -5.30 -24.45 7.14
CA ARG A 161 -6.40 -23.67 7.72
C ARG A 161 -6.24 -22.19 7.37
N VAL A 162 -5.04 -21.64 7.54
CA VAL A 162 -4.73 -20.24 7.18
C VAL A 162 -4.92 -20.01 5.68
N GLU A 163 -4.45 -20.93 4.84
CA GLU A 163 -4.64 -20.90 3.37
C GLU A 163 -6.13 -20.76 2.98
N ARG A 164 -7.01 -21.55 3.60
CA ARG A 164 -8.47 -21.45 3.36
C ARG A 164 -9.10 -20.20 3.97
N ALA A 165 -8.51 -19.66 5.03
CA ALA A 165 -8.97 -18.44 5.67
C ALA A 165 -8.60 -17.19 4.84
N GLU A 166 -7.41 -17.17 4.22
CA GLU A 166 -6.98 -16.15 3.27
C GLU A 166 -7.91 -16.10 2.04
N VAL A 167 -8.35 -17.24 1.50
CA VAL A 167 -9.36 -17.28 0.41
C VAL A 167 -10.68 -16.60 0.83
N ALA A 168 -11.11 -16.79 2.08
CA ALA A 168 -12.30 -16.13 2.63
C ALA A 168 -12.06 -14.63 2.88
N LEU A 169 -10.83 -14.25 3.25
CA LEU A 169 -10.39 -12.87 3.45
C LEU A 169 -10.43 -12.07 2.13
N ASN A 170 -9.90 -12.65 1.04
CA ASN A 170 -10.01 -12.10 -0.31
C ASN A 170 -11.46 -11.83 -0.73
N SER A 171 -12.33 -12.81 -0.47
CA SER A 171 -13.76 -12.73 -0.82
C SER A 171 -14.43 -11.58 -0.07
N ARG A 172 -14.25 -11.52 1.26
CA ARG A 172 -14.73 -10.44 2.13
C ARG A 172 -14.26 -9.06 1.67
N GLN A 173 -12.97 -8.90 1.37
CA GLN A 173 -12.43 -7.64 0.85
C GLN A 173 -13.08 -7.24 -0.49
N THR A 174 -13.17 -8.17 -1.43
CA THR A 174 -13.70 -7.89 -2.77
C THR A 174 -15.21 -7.60 -2.72
N ASP A 175 -15.95 -8.25 -1.83
CA ASP A 175 -17.37 -7.97 -1.59
C ASP A 175 -17.56 -6.60 -0.95
N ALA A 176 -16.68 -6.17 -0.04
CA ALA A 176 -16.70 -4.80 0.49
C ALA A 176 -16.45 -3.75 -0.61
N PHE A 177 -15.51 -3.98 -1.54
CA PHE A 177 -15.31 -3.10 -2.70
C PHE A 177 -16.58 -2.98 -3.56
N ARG A 178 -17.24 -4.11 -3.86
CA ARG A 178 -18.48 -4.16 -4.64
C ARG A 178 -19.63 -3.44 -3.94
N ALA A 179 -19.86 -3.73 -2.66
CA ALA A 179 -20.91 -3.13 -1.86
C ALA A 179 -20.73 -1.61 -1.75
N HIS A 180 -19.49 -1.13 -1.56
CA HIS A 180 -19.21 0.31 -1.52
C HIS A 180 -19.41 0.97 -2.89
N ALA A 181 -18.90 0.35 -3.97
CA ALA A 181 -19.09 0.85 -5.34
C ALA A 181 -20.58 0.90 -5.74
N ALA A 182 -21.41 -0.01 -5.22
CA ALA A 182 -22.86 -0.02 -5.39
C ALA A 182 -23.61 0.94 -4.45
N GLY A 183 -22.94 1.57 -3.47
CA GLY A 183 -23.57 2.44 -2.47
C GLY A 183 -24.32 1.72 -1.35
N GLU A 184 -24.12 0.40 -1.21
CA GLU A 184 -24.75 -0.43 -0.17
C GLU A 184 -24.11 -0.24 1.21
N ILE A 185 -22.82 0.14 1.25
CA ILE A 185 -22.10 0.52 2.47
C ILE A 185 -21.46 1.89 2.33
N THR A 186 -21.38 2.61 3.45
CA THR A 186 -20.72 3.92 3.55
C THR A 186 -19.20 3.80 3.55
N ASP A 187 -18.53 4.92 3.30
CA ASP A 187 -17.07 5.07 3.25
C ASP A 187 -16.40 4.62 4.56
N ARG A 188 -17.03 4.93 5.70
CA ARG A 188 -16.60 4.45 7.01
C ARG A 188 -16.74 2.94 7.15
N GLN A 189 -17.84 2.36 6.68
CA GLN A 189 -18.07 0.91 6.73
C GLN A 189 -17.11 0.15 5.82
N LEU A 190 -16.77 0.69 4.63
CA LEU A 190 -15.72 0.13 3.79
C LEU A 190 -14.38 0.16 4.52
N VAL A 191 -13.93 1.33 4.98
CA VAL A 191 -12.62 1.44 5.64
C VAL A 191 -12.56 0.59 6.92
N ASP A 192 -13.64 0.50 7.70
CA ASP A 192 -13.70 -0.38 8.87
C ASP A 192 -13.58 -1.86 8.49
N GLU A 193 -14.23 -2.33 7.43
CA GLU A 193 -14.08 -3.72 6.98
C GLU A 193 -12.69 -3.99 6.42
N LEU A 194 -12.08 -3.01 5.73
CA LEU A 194 -10.71 -3.11 5.24
C LEU A 194 -9.66 -3.10 6.37
N VAL A 195 -9.92 -2.40 7.47
CA VAL A 195 -9.11 -2.47 8.68
C VAL A 195 -9.26 -3.83 9.38
N ARG A 196 -10.47 -4.40 9.45
CA ARG A 196 -10.67 -5.77 9.96
C ARG A 196 -9.91 -6.80 9.10
N VAL A 197 -9.99 -6.65 7.77
CA VAL A 197 -9.27 -7.51 6.82
C VAL A 197 -7.76 -7.45 7.06
N ALA A 198 -7.17 -6.25 7.20
CA ALA A 198 -5.75 -6.10 7.48
C ALA A 198 -5.35 -6.67 8.86
N ALA A 199 -6.16 -6.47 9.90
CA ALA A 199 -5.89 -7.01 11.23
C ALA A 199 -5.91 -8.55 11.24
N THR A 200 -6.90 -9.17 10.57
CA THR A 200 -6.96 -10.65 10.42
C THR A 200 -5.85 -11.19 9.52
N ALA A 201 -5.39 -10.45 8.51
CA ALA A 201 -4.22 -10.84 7.72
C ALA A 201 -2.96 -10.92 8.60
N ARG A 202 -2.75 -9.90 9.44
CA ARG A 202 -1.61 -9.82 10.36
C ARG A 202 -1.65 -10.89 11.46
N GLU A 203 -2.82 -11.18 12.02
CA GLU A 203 -3.02 -12.34 12.92
C GLU A 203 -2.55 -13.65 12.26
N TYR A 204 -2.86 -13.84 10.98
CA TYR A 204 -2.49 -15.02 10.24
C TYR A 204 -0.99 -15.06 9.92
N ASP A 205 -0.37 -13.93 9.62
CA ASP A 205 1.07 -13.78 9.42
C ASP A 205 1.83 -14.12 10.73
N GLU A 206 1.48 -13.46 11.85
CA GLU A 206 2.01 -13.75 13.19
C GLU A 206 1.82 -15.23 13.62
N ARG A 207 0.73 -15.86 13.18
CA ARG A 207 0.49 -17.29 13.42
C ARG A 207 1.38 -18.18 12.55
N LEU A 208 1.61 -17.82 11.29
CA LEU A 208 2.52 -18.57 10.41
C LEU A 208 3.95 -18.49 10.91
N ASP A 209 4.41 -17.33 11.39
CA ASP A 209 5.71 -17.17 12.06
C ASP A 209 5.86 -18.13 13.25
N ALA A 210 4.85 -18.17 14.14
CA ALA A 210 4.87 -19.09 15.28
C ALA A 210 4.79 -20.58 14.86
N ILE A 211 4.21 -20.89 13.69
CA ILE A 211 4.19 -22.25 13.13
C ILE A 211 5.54 -22.60 12.49
N ASP A 212 6.23 -21.64 11.89
CA ASP A 212 7.56 -21.77 11.31
C ASP A 212 8.60 -22.09 12.40
N GLU A 213 8.62 -21.34 13.50
CA GLU A 213 9.46 -21.64 14.67
C GLU A 213 9.21 -23.08 15.21
N LEU A 214 7.95 -23.52 15.23
CA LEU A 214 7.58 -24.89 15.66
C LEU A 214 7.99 -25.96 14.64
N ALA A 215 8.05 -25.61 13.35
CA ALA A 215 8.52 -26.48 12.29
C ALA A 215 10.03 -26.66 12.33
N GLU A 216 10.81 -25.57 12.49
CA GLU A 216 12.25 -25.62 12.72
C GLU A 216 12.62 -26.43 13.99
N ALA A 217 11.81 -26.32 15.04
CA ALA A 217 11.99 -27.05 16.30
C ALA A 217 11.54 -28.53 16.24
N THR A 218 11.12 -29.04 15.08
CA THR A 218 10.64 -30.42 14.89
C THR A 218 11.66 -31.27 14.14
N ASP A 219 12.16 -32.33 14.80
CA ASP A 219 13.13 -33.26 14.21
C ASP A 219 12.64 -33.85 12.87
N ASP A 220 13.56 -33.96 11.91
CA ASP A 220 13.33 -34.43 10.53
C ASP A 220 12.17 -33.73 9.79
N PHE A 221 11.89 -32.47 10.14
CA PHE A 221 10.91 -31.61 9.47
C PHE A 221 11.54 -30.28 9.05
N SER A 222 10.92 -29.63 8.07
CA SER A 222 11.27 -28.28 7.63
C SER A 222 10.01 -27.62 7.10
N SER A 223 9.90 -26.30 7.24
CA SER A 223 8.76 -25.56 6.73
C SER A 223 8.59 -25.75 5.23
N PRO A 224 7.36 -26.00 4.73
CA PRO A 224 7.12 -26.10 3.31
C PRO A 224 7.11 -24.69 2.72
N GLY A 225 7.78 -24.43 1.58
CA GLY A 225 7.89 -23.08 0.99
C GLY A 225 6.57 -22.35 0.74
N ARG A 226 5.45 -23.09 0.62
CA ARG A 226 4.08 -22.54 0.62
C ARG A 226 3.68 -21.78 1.90
N LEU A 227 4.45 -21.88 2.99
CA LEU A 227 4.31 -21.06 4.19
C LEU A 227 4.79 -19.63 3.87
N ASP A 228 6.01 -19.49 3.33
CA ASP A 228 6.60 -18.22 2.89
C ASP A 228 5.73 -17.55 1.81
N GLU A 229 5.24 -18.33 0.84
CA GLU A 229 4.30 -17.88 -0.20
C GLU A 229 3.02 -17.31 0.42
N LEU A 230 2.51 -17.93 1.48
CA LEU A 230 1.27 -17.52 2.16
C LEU A 230 1.48 -16.28 3.05
N GLN A 231 2.62 -16.15 3.74
CA GLN A 231 3.01 -14.91 4.43
C GLN A 231 3.07 -13.73 3.46
N VAL A 232 3.77 -13.88 2.33
CA VAL A 232 3.84 -12.84 1.29
C VAL A 232 2.45 -12.53 0.70
N ALA A 233 1.60 -13.54 0.52
CA ALA A 233 0.22 -13.35 0.08
C ALA A 233 -0.67 -12.64 1.12
N LEU A 234 -0.42 -12.76 2.43
CA LEU A 234 -1.17 -12.06 3.48
C LEU A 234 -0.83 -10.56 3.53
N GLN A 235 0.42 -10.20 3.24
CA GLN A 235 0.88 -8.79 3.24
C GLN A 235 0.16 -7.88 2.22
N VAL A 236 -0.53 -8.44 1.22
CA VAL A 236 -1.31 -7.66 0.23
C VAL A 236 -2.56 -7.00 0.82
N TYR A 237 -3.04 -7.49 1.96
CA TYR A 237 -4.21 -6.98 2.67
C TYR A 237 -3.88 -5.83 3.62
N GLU A 238 -2.61 -5.69 3.99
CA GLU A 238 -2.11 -4.62 4.85
C GLU A 238 -1.82 -3.35 4.07
N GLY A 239 -1.92 -2.20 4.75
CA GLY A 239 -1.62 -0.92 4.12
C GLY A 239 -1.51 0.25 5.11
N PRO A 240 -0.74 1.30 4.76
CA PRO A 240 -0.44 2.43 5.64
C PRO A 240 -1.62 3.37 5.96
N VAL A 241 -2.58 3.55 5.05
CA VAL A 241 -3.84 4.29 5.29
C VAL A 241 -4.82 3.45 6.11
N ARG A 242 -4.86 2.11 5.94
CA ARG A 242 -5.63 1.19 6.80
C ARG A 242 -5.06 1.21 8.23
N ASP A 243 -3.75 1.12 8.40
CA ASP A 243 -3.10 1.22 9.71
C ASP A 243 -3.38 2.59 10.38
N HIS A 244 -3.32 3.69 9.63
CA HIS A 244 -3.71 5.02 10.12
C HIS A 244 -5.20 5.09 10.48
N ALA A 245 -6.08 4.48 9.68
CA ALA A 245 -7.51 4.41 9.95
C ALA A 245 -7.85 3.62 11.23
N LEU A 246 -7.03 2.62 11.58
CA LEU A 246 -7.10 1.92 12.86
C LEU A 246 -6.66 2.82 14.03
N ALA A 247 -5.54 3.54 13.88
CA ALA A 247 -5.05 4.49 14.88
C ALA A 247 -6.06 5.63 15.16
N LEU A 248 -6.66 6.18 14.11
CA LEU A 248 -7.74 7.17 14.19
C LEU A 248 -8.96 6.62 14.96
N ALA A 249 -9.43 5.41 14.63
CA ALA A 249 -10.58 4.81 15.30
C ALA A 249 -10.30 4.52 16.78
N ARG A 250 -9.09 4.04 17.11
CA ARG A 250 -8.61 3.84 18.50
C ARG A 250 -8.36 5.16 19.26
N GLY A 251 -8.46 6.32 18.59
CA GLY A 251 -8.21 7.64 19.18
C GLY A 251 -6.76 7.87 19.57
N GLN A 252 -5.82 7.19 18.91
CA GLN A 252 -4.38 7.37 19.09
C GLN A 252 -3.87 8.66 18.42
N THR A 253 -4.59 9.11 17.38
CA THR A 253 -4.33 10.35 16.62
C THR A 253 -5.63 11.16 16.50
N GLY A 254 -5.51 12.48 16.34
CA GLY A 254 -6.65 13.37 16.09
C GLY A 254 -7.31 13.12 14.72
N SER A 255 -8.56 13.56 14.55
CA SER A 255 -9.35 13.31 13.33
C SER A 255 -8.65 13.78 12.06
N ASN A 256 -8.80 13.02 10.97
CA ASN A 256 -8.13 13.28 9.70
C ASN A 256 -9.06 12.94 8.51
N ALA A 257 -8.80 13.54 7.34
CA ALA A 257 -9.53 13.27 6.11
C ALA A 257 -8.97 12.01 5.42
N ILE A 258 -9.88 11.16 4.96
CA ILE A 258 -9.56 9.99 4.12
C ILE A 258 -10.33 10.14 2.81
N TYR A 259 -9.59 10.18 1.70
CA TYR A 259 -10.14 10.00 0.36
C TYR A 259 -10.41 8.52 0.14
N VAL A 260 -11.58 8.20 -0.42
CA VAL A 260 -12.00 6.85 -0.74
C VAL A 260 -12.53 6.85 -2.17
N GLU A 261 -11.96 6.00 -3.01
CA GLU A 261 -12.48 5.70 -4.34
C GLU A 261 -12.59 4.18 -4.49
N SER A 262 -13.69 3.70 -5.07
CA SER A 262 -13.90 2.26 -5.29
C SER A 262 -14.57 1.97 -6.63
N SER A 263 -14.24 0.83 -7.21
CA SER A 263 -15.03 0.16 -8.25
C SER A 263 -15.27 -1.31 -7.86
N ARG A 264 -15.98 -2.08 -8.70
CA ARG A 264 -16.31 -3.51 -8.44
C ARG A 264 -15.12 -4.45 -8.21
N GLY A 265 -13.90 -4.00 -8.52
CA GLY A 265 -12.67 -4.78 -8.36
C GLY A 265 -11.46 -3.94 -7.98
N ALA A 266 -11.69 -2.75 -7.41
CA ALA A 266 -10.60 -1.87 -7.00
C ALA A 266 -10.98 -0.96 -5.83
N VAL A 267 -10.00 -0.62 -5.01
CA VAL A 267 -10.08 0.48 -4.04
C VAL A 267 -8.85 1.36 -4.18
N VAL A 268 -9.02 2.65 -3.94
CA VAL A 268 -7.97 3.64 -3.72
C VAL A 268 -8.28 4.32 -2.40
N LEU A 269 -7.31 4.37 -1.49
CA LEU A 269 -7.39 5.11 -0.23
C LEU A 269 -6.24 6.13 -0.20
N ALA A 270 -6.50 7.35 0.29
CA ALA A 270 -5.44 8.34 0.50
C ALA A 270 -5.70 9.23 1.73
N THR A 271 -4.62 9.71 2.35
CA THR A 271 -4.64 10.62 3.50
C THR A 271 -3.35 11.45 3.55
N ILE A 272 -3.31 12.47 4.42
CA ILE A 272 -2.08 13.20 4.74
C ILE A 272 -1.83 13.01 6.24
N VAL A 273 -0.69 12.43 6.62
CA VAL A 273 -0.32 12.16 8.01
C VAL A 273 1.09 12.67 8.27
N ASP A 274 1.28 13.46 9.33
CA ASP A 274 2.57 13.99 9.79
C ASP A 274 3.43 14.70 8.71
N GLY A 275 2.78 15.26 7.70
CA GLY A 275 3.42 15.94 6.56
C GLY A 275 3.63 15.07 5.32
N GLU A 276 3.42 13.76 5.43
CA GLU A 276 3.47 12.82 4.30
C GLU A 276 2.10 12.66 3.65
N TYR A 277 2.06 12.62 2.32
CA TYR A 277 0.96 12.05 1.56
C TYR A 277 1.10 10.53 1.52
N VAL A 278 0.04 9.83 1.91
CA VAL A 278 0.04 8.37 2.06
C VAL A 278 -1.14 7.81 1.27
N ARG A 279 -0.85 6.81 0.43
CA ARG A 279 -1.79 6.27 -0.55
C ARG A 279 -1.73 4.74 -0.65
N GLU A 280 -2.87 4.12 -0.89
CA GLU A 280 -3.02 2.69 -1.16
C GLU A 280 -3.90 2.42 -2.37
N VAL A 281 -3.63 1.32 -3.07
CA VAL A 281 -4.50 0.78 -4.11
C VAL A 281 -4.54 -0.73 -4.05
N PHE A 282 -5.71 -1.29 -4.35
CA PHE A 282 -5.87 -2.70 -4.69
C PHE A 282 -6.56 -2.83 -6.06
N ARG A 283 -6.10 -3.75 -6.92
CA ARG A 283 -6.66 -4.05 -8.26
C ARG A 283 -6.86 -5.55 -8.43
N THR A 284 -8.07 -6.05 -8.13
CA THR A 284 -8.36 -7.49 -8.20
C THR A 284 -8.31 -8.06 -9.62
N ASP A 285 -8.52 -7.22 -10.64
CA ASP A 285 -8.43 -7.60 -12.06
C ASP A 285 -6.99 -7.82 -12.56
N ARG A 286 -5.99 -7.45 -11.75
CA ARG A 286 -4.57 -7.70 -12.03
C ARG A 286 -3.97 -8.81 -11.17
N TRP A 287 -4.71 -9.37 -10.24
CA TRP A 287 -4.22 -10.43 -9.38
C TRP A 287 -4.75 -11.79 -9.85
N ASP A 288 -3.91 -12.54 -10.57
CA ASP A 288 -4.18 -13.96 -10.78
C ASP A 288 -3.66 -14.76 -9.59
N ARG A 289 -4.59 -15.11 -8.69
CA ARG A 289 -4.34 -15.91 -7.49
C ARG A 289 -4.06 -17.39 -7.78
N GLY A 290 -4.37 -17.85 -9.00
CA GLY A 290 -4.01 -19.19 -9.49
C GLY A 290 -2.79 -19.17 -10.41
N GLY A 291 -2.11 -18.03 -10.51
CA GLY A 291 -0.93 -17.83 -11.35
C GLY A 291 0.26 -18.68 -10.93
N GLY A 292 1.19 -18.86 -11.86
CA GLY A 292 2.47 -19.50 -11.57
C GLY A 292 3.43 -18.59 -10.80
N ASP A 293 4.54 -19.19 -10.37
CA ASP A 293 5.65 -18.47 -9.72
C ASP A 293 6.27 -17.44 -10.67
N ILE A 294 6.70 -16.33 -10.10
CA ILE A 294 7.48 -15.27 -10.78
C ILE A 294 8.85 -15.18 -10.11
N SER A 295 9.86 -14.62 -10.80
CA SER A 295 11.16 -14.32 -10.19
C SER A 295 11.23 -12.88 -9.70
N ASN A 296 12.14 -12.61 -8.76
CA ASN A 296 12.49 -11.24 -8.35
C ASN A 296 12.80 -10.35 -9.56
N ASP A 297 13.62 -10.83 -10.50
CA ASP A 297 14.03 -10.05 -11.69
C ASP A 297 12.81 -9.63 -12.54
N VAL A 298 11.89 -10.56 -12.84
CA VAL A 298 10.68 -10.24 -13.64
C VAL A 298 9.72 -9.34 -12.86
N ALA A 299 9.61 -9.51 -11.54
CA ALA A 299 8.80 -8.63 -10.70
C ALA A 299 9.40 -7.20 -10.57
N ILE A 300 10.74 -7.08 -10.56
CA ILE A 300 11.45 -5.80 -10.68
C ILE A 300 11.14 -5.18 -12.05
N GLU A 301 11.41 -5.88 -13.16
CA GLU A 301 11.17 -5.40 -14.53
C GLU A 301 9.72 -4.93 -14.73
N ALA A 302 8.73 -5.68 -14.21
CA ALA A 302 7.32 -5.29 -14.25
C ALA A 302 7.01 -4.01 -13.46
N THR A 303 7.71 -3.77 -12.35
CA THR A 303 7.58 -2.54 -11.55
C THR A 303 8.30 -1.37 -12.19
N GLU A 304 9.51 -1.57 -12.71
CA GLU A 304 10.29 -0.53 -13.43
C GLU A 304 9.56 -0.09 -14.71
N ALA A 305 8.99 -1.03 -15.47
CA ALA A 305 8.18 -0.73 -16.64
C ALA A 305 6.94 0.11 -16.29
N ALA A 306 6.31 -0.15 -15.14
CA ALA A 306 5.12 0.59 -14.70
C ALA A 306 5.43 2.00 -14.16
N TYR A 307 6.57 2.17 -13.47
CA TYR A 307 6.99 3.40 -12.79
C TYR A 307 8.43 3.82 -13.17
N PRO A 308 8.73 4.09 -14.46
CA PRO A 308 10.10 4.28 -14.93
C PRO A 308 10.78 5.51 -14.31
N GLU A 309 10.04 6.58 -14.02
CA GLU A 309 10.59 7.76 -13.35
C GLU A 309 10.96 7.47 -11.88
N THR A 310 10.22 6.60 -11.19
CA THR A 310 10.51 6.24 -9.79
C THR A 310 11.68 5.25 -9.71
N ALA A 311 11.72 4.26 -10.61
CA ALA A 311 12.84 3.32 -10.73
C ALA A 311 14.18 4.00 -11.08
N ALA A 312 14.14 5.10 -11.84
CA ALA A 312 15.33 5.90 -12.12
C ALA A 312 15.97 6.57 -10.89
N LEU A 313 15.30 6.60 -9.72
CA LEU A 313 15.75 7.31 -8.52
C LEU A 313 16.61 6.44 -7.59
N ARG A 314 16.34 5.13 -7.52
CA ARG A 314 17.07 4.12 -6.71
C ARG A 314 16.86 2.72 -7.25
N GLU A 315 17.83 1.84 -6.97
CA GLU A 315 17.74 0.40 -7.15
C GLU A 315 16.56 -0.20 -6.35
N PRO A 316 15.67 -0.98 -6.98
CA PRO A 316 14.56 -1.66 -6.30
C PRO A 316 15.02 -2.80 -5.38
N ASP A 317 14.40 -2.93 -4.21
CA ASP A 317 14.49 -4.11 -3.35
C ASP A 317 13.33 -5.07 -3.64
N ALA A 318 13.61 -6.37 -3.77
CA ALA A 318 12.63 -7.40 -4.10
C ALA A 318 12.56 -8.50 -3.04
N PHE A 319 11.36 -8.73 -2.52
CA PHE A 319 11.08 -9.79 -1.56
C PHE A 319 9.79 -10.51 -1.97
N GLY A 320 9.87 -11.78 -2.33
CA GLY A 320 8.72 -12.53 -2.82
C GLY A 320 8.90 -14.04 -2.70
N ALA A 321 7.78 -14.74 -2.78
CA ALA A 321 7.71 -16.20 -2.79
C ALA A 321 6.51 -16.62 -3.65
N GLY A 322 6.73 -17.59 -4.54
CA GLY A 322 5.73 -18.10 -5.47
C GLY A 322 5.04 -17.02 -6.32
N ALA A 323 3.71 -17.00 -6.32
CA ALA A 323 2.88 -16.18 -7.20
C ALA A 323 2.73 -14.69 -6.79
N VAL A 324 3.32 -14.23 -5.68
CA VAL A 324 3.27 -12.82 -5.25
C VAL A 324 4.66 -12.32 -4.87
N HIS A 325 5.04 -11.16 -5.38
CA HIS A 325 6.34 -10.52 -5.10
C HIS A 325 6.15 -9.05 -4.70
N ARG A 326 6.77 -8.65 -3.59
CA ARG A 326 6.76 -7.29 -3.05
C ARG A 326 8.02 -6.56 -3.49
N ILE A 327 7.86 -5.46 -4.23
CA ILE A 327 8.98 -4.60 -4.66
C ILE A 327 8.92 -3.29 -3.88
N THR A 328 10.06 -2.80 -3.40
CA THR A 328 10.15 -1.52 -2.67
C THR A 328 11.23 -0.64 -3.30
N ILE A 329 10.83 0.56 -3.71
CA ILE A 329 11.70 1.58 -4.32
C ILE A 329 11.66 2.82 -3.42
N PRO A 330 12.66 3.03 -2.54
CA PRO A 330 12.83 4.30 -1.86
C PRO A 330 13.21 5.38 -2.88
N HIS A 331 12.80 6.63 -2.69
CA HIS A 331 13.18 7.73 -3.58
C HIS A 331 13.38 9.03 -2.78
N GLU A 332 13.86 10.09 -3.43
CA GLU A 332 14.17 11.36 -2.77
C GLU A 332 12.97 11.95 -2.01
N PHE A 333 11.77 11.81 -2.57
CA PHE A 333 10.52 12.27 -1.95
C PHE A 333 9.84 11.26 -1.01
N GLY A 334 10.38 10.05 -0.78
CA GLY A 334 9.67 9.03 0.04
C GLY A 334 9.88 7.58 -0.40
N THR A 335 8.79 6.81 -0.59
CA THR A 335 8.87 5.38 -0.94
C THR A 335 7.64 4.90 -1.70
N LEU A 336 7.89 4.14 -2.78
CA LEU A 336 6.94 3.31 -3.50
C LEU A 336 7.11 1.84 -3.06
N ARG A 337 6.03 1.17 -2.67
CA ARG A 337 5.98 -0.28 -2.41
C ARG A 337 4.86 -0.90 -3.24
N THR A 338 5.18 -1.83 -4.13
CA THR A 338 4.24 -2.52 -5.01
C THR A 338 4.16 -4.01 -4.69
N PHE A 339 3.09 -4.66 -5.11
CA PHE A 339 3.02 -6.11 -5.22
C PHE A 339 2.69 -6.51 -6.66
N VAL A 340 3.47 -7.45 -7.19
CA VAL A 340 3.35 -8.00 -8.55
C VAL A 340 2.77 -9.41 -8.47
N SER A 341 1.82 -9.70 -9.37
CA SER A 341 1.17 -11.02 -9.48
C SER A 341 1.86 -11.87 -10.54
N GLY A 342 2.26 -13.09 -10.19
CA GLY A 342 3.02 -13.97 -11.07
C GLY A 342 2.24 -14.50 -12.27
N GLY A 343 0.91 -14.67 -12.16
CA GLY A 343 0.08 -15.07 -13.30
C GLY A 343 -0.25 -13.95 -14.30
N THR A 344 0.02 -12.68 -13.97
CA THR A 344 -0.31 -11.52 -14.83
C THR A 344 0.87 -10.61 -15.15
N GLU A 345 2.01 -10.81 -14.47
CA GLU A 345 3.20 -9.95 -14.51
C GLU A 345 2.86 -8.46 -14.30
N GLN A 346 1.85 -8.17 -13.48
CA GLN A 346 1.34 -6.82 -13.24
C GLN A 346 1.29 -6.42 -11.78
N VAL A 347 1.56 -5.14 -11.53
CA VAL A 347 1.36 -4.49 -10.23
C VAL A 347 -0.13 -4.40 -9.92
N PHE A 348 -0.56 -5.09 -8.85
CA PHE A 348 -1.95 -5.15 -8.41
C PHE A 348 -2.21 -4.47 -7.06
N VAL A 349 -1.18 -4.27 -6.23
CA VAL A 349 -1.21 -3.41 -5.05
C VAL A 349 -0.14 -2.33 -5.17
N GLU A 350 -0.49 -1.11 -4.78
CA GLU A 350 0.44 0.01 -4.64
C GLU A 350 0.29 0.63 -3.25
N HIS A 351 1.42 0.95 -2.63
CA HIS A 351 1.52 1.77 -1.45
C HIS A 351 2.54 2.88 -1.72
N GLN A 352 2.13 4.15 -1.61
CA GLN A 352 3.03 5.30 -1.72
C GLN A 352 3.06 6.08 -0.42
N ARG A 353 4.26 6.52 -0.02
CA ARG A 353 4.51 7.58 0.95
C ARG A 353 5.34 8.66 0.30
N ILE A 354 4.93 9.92 0.44
CA ILE A 354 5.57 11.07 -0.17
C ILE A 354 5.68 12.20 0.86
N ASP A 355 6.88 12.61 1.22
CA ASP A 355 7.14 13.78 2.07
C ASP A 355 6.81 15.07 1.30
N LEU A 356 5.70 15.70 1.66
CA LEU A 356 5.20 16.90 0.99
C LEU A 356 6.06 18.15 1.27
N SER A 357 7.00 18.12 2.22
CA SER A 357 7.98 19.21 2.37
C SER A 357 9.05 19.21 1.27
N SER A 358 9.21 18.05 0.60
CA SER A 358 10.19 17.84 -0.47
C SER A 358 9.55 17.67 -1.85
N PHE A 359 8.27 17.26 -1.91
CA PHE A 359 7.57 16.99 -3.16
C PHE A 359 7.49 18.25 -4.04
N PRO A 360 7.80 18.16 -5.34
CA PRO A 360 7.65 19.27 -6.27
C PRO A 360 6.17 19.68 -6.34
N ASP A 361 5.89 20.95 -6.04
CA ASP A 361 4.54 21.46 -6.18
C ASP A 361 4.08 21.44 -7.65
N SER A 362 2.77 21.26 -7.83
CA SER A 362 2.13 20.91 -9.10
C SER A 362 1.58 22.12 -9.87
N ASP A 363 0.71 21.93 -10.87
CA ASP A 363 0.15 23.03 -11.66
C ASP A 363 -0.58 24.04 -10.75
N PRO A 364 -0.14 25.31 -10.68
CA PRO A 364 -0.74 26.30 -9.80
C PRO A 364 -1.98 26.97 -10.42
N VAL A 365 -2.95 27.29 -9.57
CA VAL A 365 -4.04 28.25 -9.84
C VAL A 365 -3.97 29.32 -8.75
N SER A 366 -3.84 30.60 -9.14
CA SER A 366 -3.67 31.70 -8.17
C SER A 366 -4.72 32.79 -8.36
N GLU A 367 -5.15 33.40 -7.26
CA GLU A 367 -5.95 34.62 -7.22
C GLU A 367 -5.39 35.58 -6.16
N ALA A 368 -5.53 36.89 -6.41
CA ALA A 368 -5.11 37.93 -5.48
C ALA A 368 -6.26 38.89 -5.17
N GLY A 369 -6.35 39.33 -3.92
CA GLY A 369 -7.38 40.25 -3.44
C GLY A 369 -7.37 40.41 -1.92
N ASP A 370 -8.03 41.46 -1.41
CA ASP A 370 -8.13 41.78 0.02
C ASP A 370 -6.80 41.78 0.80
N GLY A 371 -5.66 41.94 0.12
CA GLY A 371 -4.32 41.88 0.73
C GLY A 371 -3.71 40.48 0.81
N PHE A 372 -4.29 39.47 0.18
CA PHE A 372 -3.72 38.14 0.02
C PHE A 372 -3.43 37.81 -1.45
N ASN A 373 -2.31 37.13 -1.67
CA ASN A 373 -2.01 36.38 -2.88
C ASN A 373 -2.10 34.89 -2.54
N VAL A 374 -3.09 34.19 -3.09
CA VAL A 374 -3.37 32.78 -2.79
C VAL A 374 -3.01 31.94 -4.00
N THR A 375 -2.15 30.94 -3.80
CA THR A 375 -1.81 29.93 -4.80
C THR A 375 -2.30 28.57 -4.35
N VAL A 376 -2.95 27.84 -5.25
CA VAL A 376 -3.41 26.46 -5.06
C VAL A 376 -2.69 25.57 -6.07
N GLU A 377 -1.76 24.77 -5.58
CA GLU A 377 -1.07 23.75 -6.38
C GLU A 377 -1.96 22.50 -6.42
N ARG A 378 -2.63 22.30 -7.56
CA ARG A 378 -3.64 21.25 -7.74
C ARG A 378 -3.03 19.97 -8.31
N THR A 379 -3.57 18.83 -7.90
CA THR A 379 -3.17 17.51 -8.42
C THR A 379 -4.40 16.71 -8.87
N TYR A 380 -4.17 15.43 -9.17
CA TYR A 380 -5.20 14.48 -9.55
C TYR A 380 -6.15 14.10 -8.39
N PRO A 381 -7.33 13.52 -8.66
CA PRO A 381 -8.27 13.09 -7.62
C PRO A 381 -7.64 12.19 -6.54
N GLY A 382 -7.79 12.59 -5.28
CA GLY A 382 -7.15 11.94 -4.13
C GLY A 382 -5.67 12.27 -3.94
N GLY A 383 -5.05 13.05 -4.82
CA GLY A 383 -3.69 13.59 -4.68
C GLY A 383 -3.60 14.74 -3.66
N PRO A 384 -2.39 15.13 -3.24
CA PRO A 384 -2.19 16.25 -2.33
C PRO A 384 -2.45 17.60 -3.03
N VAL A 385 -3.05 18.55 -2.32
CA VAL A 385 -3.23 19.93 -2.77
C VAL A 385 -2.61 20.85 -1.73
N THR A 386 -1.62 21.65 -2.14
CA THR A 386 -1.03 22.71 -1.33
C THR A 386 -1.78 24.01 -1.58
N VAL A 387 -2.15 24.71 -0.51
CA VAL A 387 -2.69 26.08 -0.56
C VAL A 387 -1.71 26.97 0.19
N THR A 388 -1.11 27.91 -0.53
CA THR A 388 -0.13 28.87 -0.02
C THR A 388 -0.76 30.27 -0.02
N VAL A 389 -0.74 30.93 1.14
CA VAL A 389 -1.28 32.28 1.35
C VAL A 389 -0.14 33.22 1.72
N LEU A 390 0.13 34.18 0.83
CA LEU A 390 1.10 35.25 1.04
C LEU A 390 0.38 36.60 1.17
N ASP A 391 0.99 37.54 1.87
CA ASP A 391 0.55 38.94 1.90
C ASP A 391 0.84 39.61 0.54
N GLU A 392 -0.13 40.32 -0.02
CA GLU A 392 -0.09 40.85 -1.38
C GLU A 392 0.92 42.00 -1.56
N GLU A 393 1.20 42.77 -0.50
CA GLU A 393 2.12 43.92 -0.55
C GLU A 393 3.58 43.52 -0.27
N THR A 394 3.78 42.64 0.71
CA THR A 394 5.11 42.25 1.22
C THR A 394 5.63 40.95 0.61
N GLY A 395 4.75 40.05 0.16
CA GLY A 395 5.10 38.69 -0.24
C GLY A 395 5.48 37.77 0.92
N GLU A 396 5.29 38.19 2.17
CA GLU A 396 5.56 37.35 3.35
C GLU A 396 4.43 36.33 3.58
N PRO A 397 4.71 35.12 4.09
CA PRO A 397 3.67 34.14 4.36
C PRO A 397 2.73 34.55 5.50
N VAL A 398 1.43 34.24 5.37
CA VAL A 398 0.43 34.59 6.39
C VAL A 398 -0.02 33.35 7.17
N PRO A 399 0.39 33.18 8.43
CA PRO A 399 -0.05 32.09 9.30
C PRO A 399 -1.46 32.34 9.87
N ASP A 400 -2.04 31.29 10.46
CA ASP A 400 -3.32 31.28 11.20
C ASP A 400 -4.57 31.71 10.39
N VAL A 401 -4.47 31.80 9.06
CA VAL A 401 -5.60 32.14 8.17
C VAL A 401 -6.46 30.92 7.94
N THR A 402 -7.79 31.04 8.10
CA THR A 402 -8.71 29.91 7.92
C THR A 402 -8.93 29.62 6.44
N VAL A 403 -8.81 28.34 6.05
CA VAL A 403 -9.04 27.91 4.66
C VAL A 403 -10.11 26.82 4.60
N THR A 404 -11.07 27.02 3.69
CA THR A 404 -12.19 26.11 3.45
C THR A 404 -12.25 25.66 1.99
N LYS A 405 -12.90 24.52 1.74
CA LYS A 405 -13.10 23.91 0.42
C LYS A 405 -14.55 23.53 0.20
N SER A 406 -15.13 23.92 -0.91
CA SER A 406 -16.41 23.41 -1.42
C SER A 406 -16.20 22.65 -2.73
N VAL A 407 -16.99 21.60 -2.96
CA VAL A 407 -16.92 20.74 -4.16
C VAL A 407 -18.26 20.83 -4.88
N GLY A 408 -18.26 21.18 -6.16
CA GLY A 408 -19.49 21.52 -6.90
C GLY A 408 -20.34 22.56 -6.15
N ASP A 409 -21.64 22.30 -6.04
CA ASP A 409 -22.61 23.10 -5.27
C ASP A 409 -22.70 22.70 -3.78
N GLY A 410 -21.76 21.89 -3.26
CA GLY A 410 -21.76 21.38 -1.89
C GLY A 410 -21.33 22.42 -0.83
N ASP A 411 -21.66 22.12 0.44
CA ASP A 411 -21.26 22.95 1.59
C ASP A 411 -19.74 23.12 1.68
N SER A 412 -19.29 24.30 2.11
CA SER A 412 -17.87 24.55 2.35
C SER A 412 -17.41 23.90 3.66
N GLN A 413 -16.34 23.12 3.59
CA GLN A 413 -15.74 22.41 4.73
C GLN A 413 -14.38 23.01 5.07
N ALA A 414 -14.11 23.21 6.36
CA ALA A 414 -12.79 23.67 6.80
C ALA A 414 -11.72 22.61 6.51
N ILE A 415 -10.62 23.02 5.88
CA ILE A 415 -9.40 22.21 5.74
C ILE A 415 -8.54 22.37 7.00
N GLY A 416 -8.39 23.62 7.46
CA GLY A 416 -7.53 23.99 8.59
C GLY A 416 -7.20 25.47 8.55
N ALA A 417 -6.15 25.85 9.30
CA ALA A 417 -5.51 27.15 9.20
C ALA A 417 -4.12 27.01 8.56
N THR A 418 -3.59 28.09 7.99
CA THR A 418 -2.21 28.14 7.48
C THR A 418 -1.18 28.07 8.61
N ASN A 419 -0.06 27.40 8.34
CA ASN A 419 1.08 27.32 9.27
C ASN A 419 2.02 28.55 9.15
N ASP A 420 3.13 28.55 9.90
CA ASP A 420 4.18 29.59 9.87
C ASP A 420 4.75 29.90 8.46
N ALA A 421 4.61 28.97 7.50
CA ALA A 421 5.02 29.14 6.10
C ALA A 421 3.86 29.58 5.18
N GLY A 422 2.71 29.98 5.73
CA GLY A 422 1.52 30.36 4.97
C GLY A 422 0.81 29.18 4.29
N VAL A 423 1.15 27.94 4.66
CA VAL A 423 0.71 26.74 3.95
C VAL A 423 -0.36 25.97 4.72
N VAL A 424 -1.37 25.49 4.02
CA VAL A 424 -2.29 24.44 4.47
C VAL A 424 -2.50 23.40 3.36
N ARG A 425 -2.76 22.15 3.72
CA ARG A 425 -2.82 21.03 2.76
C ARG A 425 -4.11 20.22 2.86
N THR A 426 -4.59 19.72 1.74
CA THR A 426 -5.79 18.88 1.63
C THR A 426 -5.62 17.80 0.57
N LEU A 427 -6.60 16.90 0.45
CA LEU A 427 -6.71 15.98 -0.69
C LEU A 427 -7.57 16.60 -1.80
N SER A 428 -7.18 16.39 -3.04
CA SER A 428 -7.91 16.82 -4.24
C SER A 428 -9.24 16.05 -4.37
N PRO A 429 -10.39 16.72 -4.56
CA PRO A 429 -11.65 16.06 -4.95
C PRO A 429 -11.58 15.43 -6.34
N ALA A 430 -12.61 14.67 -6.73
CA ALA A 430 -12.78 14.16 -8.10
C ALA A 430 -13.53 15.11 -9.04
N GLU A 431 -14.12 16.17 -8.51
CA GLU A 431 -14.92 17.17 -9.22
C GLU A 431 -14.30 18.56 -9.04
N THR A 432 -14.71 19.52 -9.88
CA THR A 432 -14.31 20.92 -9.76
C THR A 432 -14.63 21.46 -8.37
N TYR A 433 -13.66 22.15 -7.78
CA TYR A 433 -13.74 22.66 -6.41
C TYR A 433 -13.31 24.11 -6.32
N ARG A 434 -13.51 24.67 -5.12
CA ARG A 434 -13.19 26.05 -4.78
C ARG A 434 -12.48 26.08 -3.44
N ILE A 435 -11.45 26.90 -3.35
CA ILE A 435 -10.78 27.23 -2.09
C ILE A 435 -11.20 28.64 -1.68
N THR A 436 -11.53 28.81 -0.40
CA THR A 436 -11.84 30.12 0.17
C THR A 436 -10.95 30.35 1.38
N VAL A 437 -10.24 31.47 1.36
CA VAL A 437 -9.28 31.93 2.38
C VAL A 437 -9.95 33.07 3.14
N VAL A 438 -10.01 32.97 4.47
CA VAL A 438 -10.77 33.88 5.34
C VAL A 438 -9.94 34.31 6.55
N ASP A 439 -9.81 35.62 6.72
CA ASP A 439 -9.30 36.27 7.93
C ASP A 439 -10.06 37.60 8.13
N GLU A 440 -11.13 37.57 8.92
CA GLU A 440 -12.17 38.61 8.91
C GLU A 440 -11.60 40.03 9.12
N PRO A 441 -11.89 41.00 8.23
CA PRO A 441 -12.92 40.98 7.19
C PRO A 441 -12.44 40.54 5.78
N ARG A 442 -11.19 40.10 5.63
CA ARG A 442 -10.56 39.76 4.34
C ARG A 442 -11.03 38.40 3.83
N VAL A 443 -11.39 38.30 2.53
CA VAL A 443 -11.77 37.04 1.90
C VAL A 443 -11.23 36.94 0.47
N VAL A 444 -10.50 35.87 0.16
CA VAL A 444 -10.12 35.50 -1.22
C VAL A 444 -10.74 34.16 -1.59
N VAL A 445 -11.19 34.05 -2.85
CA VAL A 445 -11.82 32.85 -3.40
C VAL A 445 -11.06 32.44 -4.66
N VAL A 446 -10.44 31.26 -4.63
CA VAL A 446 -9.88 30.60 -5.82
C VAL A 446 -10.96 29.66 -6.35
N GLY A 447 -11.61 30.07 -7.45
CA GLY A 447 -12.72 29.35 -8.07
C GLY A 447 -12.29 28.35 -9.15
N ASP A 448 -13.27 27.55 -9.60
CA ASP A 448 -13.21 26.72 -10.81
C ASP A 448 -11.94 25.85 -10.94
N ILE A 449 -11.46 25.32 -9.80
CA ILE A 449 -10.26 24.49 -9.74
C ILE A 449 -10.61 23.07 -10.18
N GLU A 450 -10.24 22.74 -11.42
CA GLU A 450 -10.38 21.39 -11.96
C GLU A 450 -9.21 20.50 -11.50
N PRO A 451 -9.45 19.30 -10.95
CA PRO A 451 -8.39 18.30 -10.67
C PRO A 451 -7.65 17.88 -11.95
N LEU A 452 -6.36 17.57 -11.83
CA LEU A 452 -5.56 17.07 -12.96
C LEU A 452 -5.94 15.63 -13.35
N PRO A 453 -5.65 15.17 -14.58
CA PRO A 453 -5.74 13.76 -14.92
C PRO A 453 -4.84 12.90 -14.01
N VAL A 454 -5.32 11.72 -13.60
CA VAL A 454 -4.50 10.78 -12.81
C VAL A 454 -3.28 10.32 -13.63
N PRO A 455 -2.04 10.44 -13.10
CA PRO A 455 -0.82 10.01 -13.78
C PRO A 455 -0.72 8.47 -13.69
N ARG A 456 -1.41 7.78 -14.60
CA ARG A 456 -1.51 6.31 -14.56
C ARG A 456 -0.14 5.65 -14.85
N PRO A 457 0.13 4.44 -14.32
CA PRO A 457 1.35 3.70 -14.64
C PRO A 457 1.41 3.41 -16.14
N VAL A 458 2.61 3.25 -16.68
CA VAL A 458 2.76 2.85 -18.09
C VAL A 458 2.21 1.43 -18.26
N PHE A 459 1.49 1.19 -19.36
CA PHE A 459 1.02 -0.13 -19.73
C PHE A 459 1.96 -0.68 -20.82
N SER A 460 2.59 -1.82 -20.57
CA SER A 460 3.10 -2.67 -21.64
C SER A 460 1.92 -3.13 -22.49
N VAL A 461 2.06 -3.00 -23.82
CA VAL A 461 1.03 -3.32 -24.83
C VAL A 461 1.27 -4.70 -25.42
#